data_AF-A0A1E5GA66-F1
#
_entry.id   AF-A0A1E5GA66-F1
#
_cell.length_a   1.000
_cell.length_b   1.000
_cell.length_c   1.000
_cell.angle_alpha   90.00
_cell.angle_beta   90.00
_cell.angle_gamma   90.00
#
_symmetry.space_group_name_H-M   'P 1'
#
loop_
_entity.id
_entity.type
_entity.pdbx_description
1 polymer ?
#
loop_
_entity_poly.entity_id
_entity_poly.type
_entity_poly.pdbx_seq_one_letter_code
_entity_poly.pdbx_strand_id
1 'polypeptide(L)'
;MDEIADDIRNINKKYSSGFEQNNSIENIINSASYYEDSWEQASAVTRSITDHAFVDGNKRTAFDTLNMLLDDLKLNSPLNDSQKWDLINKIGTGGLKDVSEIANILKGK
;
A
#
# COMPACT_ATOMS: atom_id res chain seq x y z
N MET A 1 13.95 0.64 -7.65
CA MET A 1 13.15 -0.47 -7.10
C MET A 1 13.62 -0.80 -5.70
N ASP A 2 14.93 -1.02 -5.52
CA ASP A 2 15.54 -1.29 -4.21
C ASP A 2 15.31 -0.15 -3.19
N GLU A 3 15.39 1.11 -3.60
CA GLU A 3 15.14 2.26 -2.71
C GLU A 3 13.71 2.27 -2.13
N ILE A 4 12.68 2.06 -2.96
CA ILE A 4 11.28 2.02 -2.49
C ILE A 4 11.05 0.84 -1.54
N ALA A 5 11.67 -0.32 -1.81
CA ALA A 5 11.52 -1.49 -0.96
C ALA A 5 12.09 -1.22 0.45
N ASP A 6 13.27 -0.60 0.51
CA ASP A 6 13.89 -0.21 1.77
C ASP A 6 13.12 0.88 2.50
N ASP A 7 12.54 1.84 1.79
CA ASP A 7 11.68 2.86 2.38
C ASP A 7 10.44 2.24 3.03
N ILE A 8 9.78 1.29 2.38
CA ILE A 8 8.63 0.57 2.96
C ILE A 8 9.05 -0.21 4.24
N ARG A 9 10.21 -0.86 4.23
CA ARG A 9 10.74 -1.52 5.44
C ARG A 9 11.05 -0.52 6.54
N ASN A 10 11.62 0.63 6.19
CA ASN A 10 11.93 1.70 7.14
C ASN A 10 10.67 2.34 7.71
N ILE A 11 9.60 2.44 6.92
CA ILE A 11 8.26 2.78 7.41
C ILE A 11 7.79 1.73 8.41
N ASN A 12 7.86 0.44 8.10
CA ASN A 12 7.43 -0.61 9.04
C ASN A 12 8.23 -0.57 10.35
N LYS A 13 9.53 -0.29 10.31
CA LYS A 13 10.38 -0.13 11.50
C LYS A 13 9.92 1.00 12.44
N LYS A 14 9.11 1.96 11.98
CA LYS A 14 8.46 2.96 12.86
C LYS A 14 7.36 2.33 13.72
N TYR A 15 6.81 1.20 13.29
CA TYR A 15 5.62 0.56 13.87
C TYR A 15 5.88 -0.84 14.44
N SER A 16 6.95 -1.51 13.98
CA SER A 16 7.32 -2.89 14.31
C SER A 16 8.80 -3.17 13.96
N SER A 17 9.16 -4.41 13.59
CA SER A 17 10.54 -4.86 13.37
C SER A 17 11.07 -4.73 11.94
N GLY A 18 10.20 -4.48 10.94
CA GLY A 18 10.57 -4.54 9.53
C GLY A 18 10.66 -5.97 8.97
N PHE A 19 10.30 -6.99 9.74
CA PHE A 19 10.37 -8.38 9.29
C PHE A 19 9.17 -8.75 8.42
N GLU A 20 9.47 -9.16 7.19
CA GLU A 20 8.53 -9.69 6.22
C GLU A 20 8.04 -11.07 6.66
N GLN A 21 6.79 -11.40 6.32
CA GLN A 21 6.17 -12.68 6.70
C GLN A 21 5.73 -13.50 5.49
N ASN A 22 4.89 -12.94 4.62
CA ASN A 22 4.22 -13.71 3.57
C ASN A 22 4.85 -13.54 2.19
N ASN A 23 5.47 -12.38 1.90
CA ASN A 23 6.14 -12.12 0.64
C ASN A 23 7.17 -11.00 0.82
N SER A 24 8.23 -10.99 0.00
CA SER A 24 9.18 -9.89 0.05
C SER A 24 8.60 -8.62 -0.54
N ILE A 25 9.04 -7.45 -0.05
CA ILE A 25 8.58 -6.18 -0.58
C ILE A 25 8.97 -6.02 -2.06
N GLU A 26 10.13 -6.53 -2.49
CA GLU A 26 10.52 -6.54 -3.90
C GLU A 26 9.51 -7.31 -4.75
N ASN A 27 9.07 -8.49 -4.32
CA ASN A 27 8.09 -9.29 -5.06
C ASN A 27 6.74 -8.58 -5.16
N ILE A 28 6.33 -7.88 -4.10
CA ILE A 28 5.10 -7.08 -4.09
C ILE A 28 5.22 -5.95 -5.12
N ILE A 29 6.31 -5.19 -5.10
CA ILE A 29 6.54 -4.08 -6.05
C ILE A 29 6.64 -4.60 -7.49
N ASN A 30 7.38 -5.69 -7.72
CA ASN A 30 7.51 -6.32 -9.03
C ASN A 30 6.15 -6.80 -9.55
N SER A 31 5.33 -7.42 -8.68
CA SER A 31 3.98 -7.84 -9.06
C SER A 31 3.09 -6.65 -9.39
N ALA A 32 3.20 -5.56 -8.61
CA ALA A 32 2.47 -4.33 -8.89
C ALA A 32 2.90 -3.68 -10.21
N SER A 33 4.16 -3.78 -10.62
CA SER A 33 4.67 -3.16 -11.85
C SER A 33 4.02 -3.69 -13.14
N TYR A 34 3.33 -4.83 -13.09
CA TYR A 34 2.58 -5.38 -14.22
C TYR A 34 1.26 -4.64 -14.49
N TYR A 35 0.77 -3.81 -13.56
CA TYR A 35 -0.38 -2.95 -13.83
C TYR A 35 0.04 -1.77 -14.71
N GLU A 36 -0.77 -1.44 -15.71
CA GLU A 36 -0.50 -0.32 -16.63
C GLU A 36 -0.77 1.05 -15.97
N ASP A 37 -1.69 1.11 -15.01
CA ASP A 37 -2.10 2.33 -14.34
C ASP A 37 -1.38 2.51 -12.99
N SER A 38 -0.71 3.65 -12.79
CA SER A 38 -0.01 3.98 -11.54
C SER A 38 -0.92 3.97 -10.31
N TRP A 39 -2.21 4.26 -10.45
CA TRP A 39 -3.16 4.12 -9.34
C TRP A 39 -3.36 2.66 -8.94
N GLU A 40 -3.40 1.74 -9.91
CA GLU A 40 -3.49 0.31 -9.65
C GLU A 40 -2.18 -0.23 -9.09
N GLN A 41 -1.03 0.27 -9.55
CA GLN A 41 0.28 -0.05 -8.96
C GLN A 41 0.33 0.31 -7.47
N ALA A 42 -0.03 1.55 -7.12
CA ALA A 42 -0.08 2.01 -5.73
C ALA A 42 -1.10 1.21 -4.90
N SER A 43 -2.25 0.91 -5.48
CA SER A 43 -3.31 0.13 -4.84
C SER A 43 -2.88 -1.32 -4.58
N ALA A 44 -2.19 -1.95 -5.53
CA ALA A 44 -1.69 -3.31 -5.40
C ALA A 44 -0.66 -3.43 -4.28
N VAL A 45 0.34 -2.52 -4.23
CA VAL A 45 1.34 -2.49 -3.16
C VAL A 45 0.66 -2.26 -1.80
N THR A 46 -0.21 -1.26 -1.71
CA THR A 46 -0.95 -0.92 -0.49
C THR A 46 -1.80 -2.10 0.00
N ARG A 47 -2.50 -2.77 -0.92
CA ARG A 47 -3.31 -3.95 -0.59
C ARG A 47 -2.44 -5.08 -0.06
N SER A 48 -1.35 -5.42 -0.74
CA SER A 48 -0.46 -6.50 -0.32
C SER A 48 0.18 -6.24 1.05
N ILE A 49 0.57 -4.99 1.35
CA ILE A 49 1.08 -4.65 2.69
C ILE A 49 0.00 -4.80 3.75
N THR A 50 -1.21 -4.33 3.44
CA THR A 50 -2.35 -4.46 4.35
C THR A 50 -2.71 -5.94 4.60
N ASP A 51 -2.59 -6.77 3.57
CA ASP A 51 -2.85 -8.22 3.55
C ASP A 51 -1.65 -9.04 4.09
N HIS A 52 -1.05 -8.56 5.18
CA HIS A 52 0.02 -9.22 5.95
C HIS A 52 1.38 -9.38 5.23
N ALA A 53 1.96 -8.30 4.70
CA ALA A 53 3.35 -8.35 4.20
C ALA A 53 4.39 -8.51 5.33
N PHE A 54 4.13 -7.90 6.48
CA PHE A 54 5.00 -7.93 7.67
C PHE A 54 4.39 -8.73 8.81
N VAL A 55 5.22 -9.08 9.81
CA VAL A 55 4.78 -9.76 11.04
C VAL A 55 3.78 -8.92 11.84
N ASP A 56 3.99 -7.61 11.94
CA ASP A 56 3.07 -6.66 12.59
C ASP A 56 3.22 -5.25 12.00
N GLY A 57 2.32 -4.33 12.32
CA GLY A 57 2.34 -2.95 11.85
C GLY A 57 1.77 -2.76 10.45
N ASN A 58 1.20 -3.80 9.82
CA ASN A 58 0.76 -3.81 8.42
C ASN A 58 -0.13 -2.62 8.04
N LYS A 59 -1.21 -2.35 8.78
CA LYS A 59 -2.14 -1.24 8.45
C LYS A 59 -1.47 0.14 8.51
N ARG A 60 -0.66 0.38 9.54
CA ARG A 60 0.08 1.65 9.71
C ARG A 60 1.14 1.81 8.62
N THR A 61 1.81 0.71 8.29
CA THR A 61 2.79 0.66 7.20
C THR A 61 2.13 0.92 5.85
N ALA A 62 0.98 0.30 5.58
CA ALA A 62 0.24 0.48 4.34
C ALA A 62 -0.28 1.91 4.18
N PHE A 63 -0.73 2.55 5.27
CA PHE A 63 -1.16 3.95 5.24
C PHE A 63 -0.02 4.90 4.85
N ASP A 64 1.13 4.80 5.52
CA ASP A 64 2.30 5.63 5.20
C ASP A 64 2.86 5.31 3.81
N THR A 65 2.89 4.03 3.43
CA THR A 65 3.33 3.60 2.09
C THR A 65 2.41 4.16 1.02
N LEU A 66 1.09 4.13 1.23
CA LEU A 66 0.13 4.73 0.31
C LEU A 66 0.42 6.21 0.11
N ASN A 67 0.61 6.97 1.19
CA ASN A 67 0.92 8.41 1.06
C ASN A 67 2.24 8.66 0.33
N MET A 68 3.30 7.92 0.67
CA MET A 68 4.59 7.99 -0.02
C MET A 68 4.43 7.71 -1.53
N LEU A 69 3.72 6.64 -1.90
CA LEU A 69 3.50 6.27 -3.30
C LEU A 69 2.65 7.30 -4.04
N LEU A 70 1.62 7.85 -3.41
CA LEU A 70 0.81 8.92 -4.01
C LEU A 70 1.67 10.15 -4.32
N ASP A 71 2.58 10.52 -3.41
CA ASP A 71 3.48 11.65 -3.59
C ASP A 71 4.52 11.38 -4.70
N ASP A 72 5.19 10.22 -4.66
CA ASP A 72 6.22 9.82 -5.63
C ASP A 72 5.67 9.71 -7.06
N LEU A 73 4.46 9.16 -7.18
CA LEU A 73 3.76 8.97 -8.46
C LEU A 73 2.95 10.21 -8.87
N LYS A 74 2.95 11.29 -8.06
CA LYS A 74 2.21 12.53 -8.30
C LYS A 74 0.70 12.31 -8.48
N LEU A 75 0.14 11.38 -7.72
CA LEU A 75 -1.26 10.99 -7.73
C LEU A 75 -2.05 11.80 -6.69
N ASN A 76 -2.79 12.80 -7.17
CA ASN A 76 -3.57 13.68 -6.31
C ASN A 76 -4.93 13.05 -5.95
N SER A 77 -4.94 12.22 -4.89
CA SER A 77 -6.19 11.65 -4.37
C SER A 77 -7.03 12.73 -3.68
N PRO A 78 -8.37 12.78 -3.93
CA PRO A 78 -9.25 13.69 -3.21
C PRO A 78 -9.56 13.22 -1.78
N LEU A 79 -9.12 12.02 -1.39
CA LEU A 79 -9.35 11.47 -0.06
C LEU A 79 -8.46 12.15 0.98
N ASN A 80 -9.05 12.53 2.11
CA ASN A 80 -8.29 12.94 3.30
C ASN A 80 -7.74 11.71 4.05
N ASP A 81 -6.89 11.97 5.04
CA ASP A 81 -6.23 10.92 5.82
C ASP A 81 -7.21 9.98 6.53
N SER A 82 -8.34 10.48 7.04
CA SER A 82 -9.36 9.63 7.66
C SER A 82 -9.96 8.67 6.63
N GLN A 83 -10.27 9.16 5.43
CA GLN A 83 -10.84 8.34 4.36
C GLN A 83 -9.84 7.30 3.83
N LYS A 84 -8.56 7.68 3.71
CA LYS A 84 -7.48 6.74 3.39
C LYS A 84 -7.33 5.68 4.48
N TRP A 85 -7.39 6.05 5.75
CA TRP A 85 -7.34 5.10 6.86
C TRP A 85 -8.53 4.14 6.86
N ASP A 86 -9.73 4.63 6.57
CA ASP A 86 -10.93 3.79 6.42
C ASP A 86 -10.80 2.80 5.27
N LEU A 87 -10.21 3.23 4.14
CA LEU A 87 -9.89 2.36 3.01
C LEU A 87 -8.93 1.23 3.43
N ILE A 88 -7.83 1.55 4.13
CA ILE A 88 -6.89 0.56 4.67
C ILE A 88 -7.60 -0.41 5.62
N ASN A 89 -8.52 0.06 6.46
CA ASN A 89 -9.27 -0.82 7.34
C ASN A 89 -10.17 -1.79 6.57
N LYS A 90 -10.87 -1.32 5.53
CA LYS A 90 -11.71 -2.18 4.67
C LYS A 90 -10.89 -3.25 3.95
N ILE A 91 -9.71 -2.91 3.48
CA ILE A 91 -8.78 -3.88 2.88
C ILE A 91 -8.36 -4.91 3.93
N GLY A 92 -7.91 -4.46 5.11
CA GLY A 92 -7.40 -5.33 6.16
C GLY A 92 -8.44 -6.22 6.84
N THR A 93 -9.73 -5.90 6.72
CA THR A 93 -10.83 -6.79 7.16
C THR A 93 -11.30 -7.73 6.05
N GLY A 94 -10.71 -7.65 4.86
CA GLY A 94 -11.08 -8.46 3.69
C GLY A 94 -12.35 -8.00 2.98
N GLY A 95 -12.91 -6.84 3.36
CA GLY A 95 -14.09 -6.25 2.74
C GLY A 95 -13.82 -5.58 1.39
N LEU A 96 -12.54 -5.38 1.04
CA LEU A 96 -12.12 -4.81 -0.23
C LEU A 96 -10.82 -5.48 -0.71
N LYS A 97 -10.86 -6.17 -1.85
CA LYS A 97 -9.72 -6.96 -2.36
C LYS A 97 -9.33 -6.62 -3.79
N ASP A 98 -10.26 -6.08 -4.57
CA ASP A 98 -10.03 -5.77 -5.97
C ASP A 98 -9.16 -4.51 -6.11
N VAL A 99 -8.06 -4.63 -6.86
CA VAL A 99 -7.08 -3.55 -7.02
C VAL A 99 -7.67 -2.38 -7.79
N SER A 100 -8.47 -2.65 -8.82
CA SER A 100 -9.09 -1.61 -9.64
C SER A 100 -10.16 -0.85 -8.86
N GLU A 101 -10.91 -1.53 -7.98
CA GLU A 101 -11.86 -0.89 -7.06
C GLU A 101 -11.15 0.03 -6.05
N ILE A 102 -10.04 -0.43 -5.44
CA ILE A 102 -9.22 0.40 -4.55
C ILE A 102 -8.70 1.64 -5.31
N ALA A 103 -8.20 1.45 -6.53
CA ALA A 103 -7.70 2.53 -7.37
C ALA A 103 -8.80 3.55 -7.72
N ASN A 104 -10.02 3.10 -8.02
CA ASN A 104 -11.15 3.98 -8.29
C ASN A 104 -11.56 4.79 -7.06
N ILE A 105 -11.61 4.18 -5.88
CA ILE A 105 -11.86 4.89 -4.63
C ILE A 105 -10.80 5.98 -4.41
N LEU A 106 -9.51 5.65 -4.60
CA LEU A 106 -8.42 6.60 -4.48
C LEU A 106 -8.51 7.74 -5.51
N LYS A 107 -9.09 7.51 -6.69
CA LYS A 107 -9.39 8.56 -7.69
C LYS A 107 -10.64 9.39 -7.35
N GLY A 108 -11.44 8.97 -6.37
CA GLY A 108 -12.76 9.54 -6.09
C GLY A 108 -13.83 9.21 -7.13
N LYS A 109 -13.76 8.01 -7.72
CA LYS A 109 -14.72 7.50 -8.72
C LYS A 109 -15.67 6.46 -8.12
#